data_AF-A0A961YTS5-F1
#
_entry.id   AF-A0A961YTS5-F1
#
_cell.length_a   1.000
_cell.length_b   1.000
_cell.length_c   1.000
_cell.angle_alpha   90.00
_cell.angle_beta   90.00
_cell.angle_gamma   90.00
#
_symmetry.space_group_name_H-M   'P 1'
#
loop_
_entity.id
_entity.type
_entity.pdbx_description
1 polymer ?
#
loop_
_entity_poly.entity_id
_entity_poly.type
_entity_poly.pdbx_seq_one_letter_code
_entity_poly.pdbx_strand_id
1 'polypeptide(L)'
;MLYFLRAGMAWRLLPHDFPPWQTVYYYLRRWQREGVWERVHHALVMADRERVGREASPSAGILDSQSVKTADQKGARRATTLARRSKAASAIS
;
A
#
# COMPACT_ATOMS: atom_id res chain seq x y z
N MET A 1 -8.14 11.38 -0.58
CA MET A 1 -7.29 10.31 -1.18
C MET A 1 -7.91 9.63 -2.41
N LEU A 2 -9.09 10.06 -2.92
CA LEU A 2 -9.80 9.35 -4.01
C LEU A 2 -9.14 9.50 -5.40
N TYR A 3 -8.46 10.62 -5.69
CA TYR A 3 -7.83 10.87 -6.99
C TYR A 3 -6.68 9.89 -7.31
N PHE A 4 -5.88 9.56 -6.30
CA PHE A 4 -4.75 8.62 -6.44
C PHE A 4 -5.21 7.19 -6.72
N LEU A 5 -6.31 6.79 -6.07
CA LEU A 5 -6.84 5.43 -6.12
C LEU A 5 -7.61 5.15 -7.42
N ARG A 6 -8.29 6.16 -7.99
CA ARG A 6 -9.10 5.99 -9.21
C ARG A 6 -8.31 6.05 -10.51
N ALA A 7 -7.22 6.81 -10.57
CA ALA A 7 -6.53 7.10 -11.83
C ALA A 7 -5.12 6.49 -11.94
N GLY A 8 -4.64 5.75 -10.92
CA GLY A 8 -3.36 5.03 -10.99
C GLY A 8 -2.18 5.93 -11.33
N MET A 9 -1.83 6.86 -10.43
CA MET A 9 -0.77 7.88 -10.62
C MET A 9 -1.06 8.97 -11.65
N ALA A 10 -2.31 9.42 -11.79
CA ALA A 10 -2.58 10.65 -12.53
C ALA A 10 -2.31 11.90 -11.67
N TRP A 11 -1.06 12.07 -11.22
CA TRP A 11 -0.61 13.29 -10.52
C TRP A 11 -0.94 14.58 -11.29
N ARG A 12 -1.00 14.47 -12.62
CA ARG A 12 -1.34 15.55 -13.55
C ARG A 12 -2.83 15.88 -13.62
N LEU A 13 -3.71 15.03 -13.06
CA LEU A 13 -5.16 15.26 -12.97
C LEU A 13 -5.58 15.82 -11.61
N LEU A 14 -4.62 16.33 -10.84
CA LEU A 14 -4.92 16.99 -9.58
C LEU A 14 -5.79 18.23 -9.87
N PRO A 15 -6.95 18.40 -9.19
CA PRO A 15 -7.79 19.58 -9.38
C PRO A 15 -7.03 20.88 -9.13
N HIS A 16 -7.44 21.94 -9.82
CA HIS A 16 -6.79 23.26 -9.75
C HIS A 16 -6.84 23.90 -8.35
N ASP A 17 -7.75 23.45 -7.48
CA ASP A 17 -7.87 23.92 -6.10
C ASP A 17 -6.72 23.43 -5.19
N PHE A 18 -5.90 22.48 -5.67
CA PHE A 18 -4.74 22.00 -4.94
C PHE A 18 -3.45 22.70 -5.39
N PRO A 19 -2.43 22.77 -4.52
CA PRO A 19 -1.08 23.14 -4.92
C PRO A 19 -0.56 22.25 -6.07
N PRO A 20 0.46 22.70 -6.82
CA PRO A 20 1.10 21.89 -7.84
C PRO A 20 1.42 20.48 -7.34
N TRP A 21 1.22 19.48 -8.20
CA TRP A 21 1.31 18.07 -7.81
C TRP A 21 2.67 17.70 -7.21
N GLN A 22 3.76 18.40 -7.59
CA GLN A 22 5.10 18.21 -7.03
C GLN A 22 5.12 18.55 -5.53
N THR A 23 4.45 19.63 -5.13
CA THR A 23 4.32 20.05 -3.74
C THR A 23 3.53 19.02 -2.95
N VAL A 24 2.41 18.57 -3.50
CA VAL A 24 1.59 17.51 -2.87
C VAL A 24 2.38 16.20 -2.72
N TYR A 25 3.12 15.80 -3.77
CA TYR A 25 3.98 14.63 -3.74
C TYR A 25 5.11 14.76 -2.71
N TYR A 26 5.73 15.94 -2.62
CA TYR A 26 6.78 16.22 -1.64
C TYR A 26 6.28 15.97 -0.21
N TYR A 27 5.14 16.56 0.17
CA TYR A 27 4.57 16.36 1.50
C TYR A 27 4.13 14.91 1.72
N LEU A 28 3.50 14.28 0.73
CA LEU A 28 3.10 12.87 0.84
C LEU A 28 4.31 11.98 1.15
N ARG A 29 5.39 12.14 0.39
CA ARG A 29 6.63 11.35 0.56
C ARG A 29 7.32 11.67 1.88
N ARG A 30 7.32 12.93 2.29
CA ARG A 30 7.86 13.35 3.59
C ARG A 30 7.10 12.69 4.74
N TRP A 31 5.77 12.73 4.72
CA TRP A 31 4.91 12.14 5.74
C TRP A 31 5.01 10.61 5.80
N GLN A 32 5.17 9.94 4.66
CA GLN A 32 5.48 8.51 4.64
C GLN A 32 6.81 8.20 5.33
N ARG A 33 7.86 9.01 5.09
CA ARG A 33 9.17 8.82 5.74
C ARG A 33 9.13 9.14 7.23
N GLU A 34 8.35 10.13 7.62
CA GLU A 34 8.22 10.57 9.01
C GLU A 34 7.22 9.74 9.81
N GLY A 35 6.59 8.71 9.22
CA GLY A 35 5.62 7.84 9.91
C GLY A 35 4.33 8.56 10.32
N VAL A 36 3.95 9.63 9.62
CA VAL A 36 2.79 10.47 9.98
C VAL A 36 1.50 9.69 9.80
N TRP A 37 1.39 8.89 8.74
CA TRP A 37 0.18 8.13 8.45
C TRP A 37 -0.11 7.08 9.52
N GLU A 38 0.93 6.43 10.04
CA GLU A 38 0.86 5.47 11.13
C GLU A 38 0.36 6.14 12.41
N ARG A 39 0.87 7.34 12.74
CA ARG A 39 0.41 8.10 13.91
C ARG A 39 -1.05 8.54 13.78
N VAL A 40 -1.44 9.06 12.61
CA VAL A 40 -2.82 9.49 12.35
C VAL A 40 -3.76 8.29 12.42
N HIS A 41 -3.41 7.18 11.77
CA HIS A 41 -4.21 5.96 11.80
C HIS A 41 -4.36 5.44 13.24
N HIS A 42 -3.27 5.39 14.00
CA HIS A 42 -3.33 4.99 15.40
C HIS A 42 -4.28 5.89 16.20
N ALA A 43 -4.12 7.22 16.13
CA ALA A 43 -4.99 8.16 16.85
C ALA A 43 -6.47 7.99 16.49
N LEU A 44 -6.78 7.81 15.19
CA LEU A 44 -8.16 7.60 14.74
C LEU A 44 -8.75 6.28 15.24
N VAL A 45 -7.96 5.19 15.26
CA VAL A 45 -8.40 3.89 15.80
C VAL A 45 -8.69 4.00 17.28
N MET A 46 -7.83 4.64 18.07
CA MET A 46 -8.06 4.81 19.51
C MET A 46 -9.33 5.62 19.77
N ALA A 47 -9.49 6.76 19.08
CA ALA A 47 -10.66 7.62 19.22
C ALA A 47 -11.97 6.90 18.81
N ASP A 48 -11.95 6.10 17.74
CA ASP A 48 -13.13 5.35 17.32
C ASP A 48 -13.48 4.24 18.33
N ARG A 49 -12.49 3.57 18.92
CA ARG A 49 -12.70 2.55 19.93
C ARG A 49 -13.34 3.11 21.19
N GLU A 50 -12.82 4.24 21.69
CA GLU A 50 -13.41 4.95 22.83
C GLU A 50 -14.84 5.39 22.53
N ARG A 51 -15.09 5.92 21.32
CA ARG A 51 -16.42 6.34 20.86
C ARG A 51 -17.45 5.19 20.89
N VAL A 52 -17.04 3.96 20.64
CA VAL A 52 -17.91 2.77 20.70
C VAL A 52 -17.87 2.05 22.06
N GLY A 53 -17.32 2.69 23.10
CA GLY A 53 -17.27 2.17 24.47
C GLY A 53 -16.28 1.02 24.67
N ARG A 54 -15.26 0.91 23.82
CA ARG A 54 -14.19 -0.10 23.92
C ARG A 54 -12.92 0.54 24.47
N GLU A 55 -12.08 -0.27 25.11
CA GLU A 55 -10.72 0.13 25.50
C GLU A 55 -9.96 0.66 24.29
N ALA A 56 -9.30 1.81 24.47
CA ALA A 56 -8.58 2.51 23.41
C ALA A 56 -7.54 1.57 22.79
N SER A 57 -6.72 0.95 23.65
CA SER A 57 -5.72 -0.03 23.21
C SER A 57 -6.37 -1.33 22.70
N PRO A 58 -6.16 -1.71 21.43
CA PRO A 58 -6.69 -2.97 20.91
C PRO A 58 -5.93 -4.17 21.49
N SER A 59 -6.66 -5.20 21.89
CA SER A 59 -6.07 -6.47 22.34
C SER A 59 -5.62 -7.39 21.20
N ALA A 60 -6.07 -7.15 19.97
CA ALA A 60 -5.71 -7.90 18.77
C ALA A 60 -5.73 -7.01 17.52
N GLY A 61 -4.84 -7.28 16.57
CA GLY A 61 -4.75 -6.57 15.29
C GLY A 61 -4.98 -7.51 14.10
N ILE A 62 -5.71 -7.04 13.08
CA ILE A 62 -5.93 -7.76 11.82
C ILE A 62 -5.00 -7.16 10.76
N LEU A 63 -4.19 -8.01 10.13
CA LEU A 63 -3.36 -7.65 8.99
C LEU A 63 -3.98 -8.28 7.73
N ASP A 64 -4.55 -7.44 6.87
CA ASP A 64 -5.03 -7.85 5.55
C ASP A 64 -4.11 -7.30 4.46
N SER A 65 -3.92 -8.05 3.38
CA SER A 65 -3.17 -7.62 2.21
C SER A 65 -4.07 -7.64 0.99
N GLN A 66 -4.30 -6.48 0.39
CA GLN A 66 -5.06 -6.38 -0.85
C GLN A 66 -4.14 -6.01 -2.00
N SER A 67 -4.22 -6.78 -3.09
CA SER A 67 -3.55 -6.45 -4.34
C SER A 67 -4.51 -5.68 -5.26
N VAL A 68 -4.02 -4.59 -5.84
CA VAL A 68 -4.76 -3.84 -6.87
C VAL A 68 -4.14 -4.18 -8.21
N LYS A 69 -4.98 -4.64 -9.16
CA LYS A 69 -4.54 -4.88 -10.53
C LYS A 69 -4.16 -3.53 -11.16
N THR A 70 -2.87 -3.34 -11.44
CA THR A 70 -2.39 -2.22 -12.24
C THR A 70 -2.83 -2.42 -13.70
N ALA A 71 -3.27 -1.36 -14.38
CA ALA A 71 -3.43 -1.41 -15.83
C ALA A 71 -2.07 -1.75 -16.49
N ASP A 72 -2.10 -2.50 -17.60
CA ASP A 72 -0.91 -2.90 -18.36
C ASP A 72 -0.13 -1.67 -18.88
N GLN A 73 0.72 -1.05 -18.06
CA GLN A 73 1.90 -0.39 -18.59
C GLN A 73 2.86 -1.52 -18.98
N LYS A 74 2.81 -1.92 -20.25
CA LYS A 74 3.75 -2.87 -20.87
C LYS A 74 5.19 -2.35 -20.79
N GLY A 75 5.82 -2.49 -19.63
CA GLY A 75 7.26 -2.57 -19.48
C GLY A 75 7.60 -4.04 -19.38
N ALA A 76 8.23 -4.60 -20.41
CA ALA A 76 8.59 -6.02 -20.46
C ALA A 76 9.56 -6.38 -19.33
N ARG A 77 9.02 -6.77 -18.16
CA ARG A 77 9.80 -7.49 -17.15
C ARG A 77 9.89 -8.95 -17.61
N ARG A 78 10.92 -9.26 -18.39
CA ARG A 78 11.32 -10.66 -18.61
C ARG A 78 11.78 -11.22 -17.28
N ALA A 79 10.97 -12.08 -16.67
CA ALA A 79 11.40 -12.89 -15.55
C ALA A 79 12.47 -13.88 -16.05
N THR A 80 13.74 -13.63 -15.75
CA THR A 80 14.83 -14.59 -15.94
C THR A 80 14.88 -15.52 -14.74
N THR A 81 13.91 -16.42 -14.64
CA THR A 81 14.01 -17.56 -13.72
C THR A 81 14.25 -18.80 -14.56
N LEU A 82 15.48 -19.28 -14.55
CA LEU A 82 15.87 -20.52 -15.22
C LEU A 82 15.27 -21.69 -14.41
N ALA A 83 14.46 -22.52 -15.07
CA ALA A 83 13.81 -23.65 -14.43
C ALA A 83 14.87 -24.64 -13.91
N ARG A 84 14.95 -24.79 -12.59
CA ARG A 84 15.80 -25.80 -11.96
C ARG A 84 15.03 -27.12 -11.97
N ARG A 85 15.39 -28.03 -12.87
CA ARG A 85 14.85 -29.39 -12.93
C ARG A 85 15.41 -30.19 -11.74
N SER A 86 14.57 -30.62 -10.80
CA SER A 86 14.95 -31.61 -9.79
C SER A 86 14.99 -33.00 -10.44
N LYS A 87 16.10 -33.73 -10.28
CA LYS A 87 16.15 -35.17 -10.55
C LYS A 87 15.47 -35.87 -9.37
N ALA A 88 14.36 -36.54 -9.62
CA ALA A 88 13.82 -37.53 -8.69
C ALA A 88 14.82 -38.70 -8.60
N ALA A 89 15.21 -39.06 -7.38
CA ALA A 89 15.97 -40.28 -7.11
C ALA A 89 14.99 -41.46 -7.10
N SER A 90 15.16 -42.39 -8.04
CA SER A 90 14.56 -43.73 -7.96
C SER A 90 15.42 -44.60 -7.06
N ALA A 91 14.83 -45.16 -6.02
CA ALA A 91 15.28 -46.41 -5.40
C ALA A 91 14.05 -47.14 -4.84
N ILE A 92 13.65 -48.21 -5.53
CA ILE A 92 12.83 -49.29 -4.98
C ILE A 92 13.65 -50.56 -5.21
N SER A 93 13.72 -51.37 -4.15
CA SER A 93 14.45 -52.64 -3.95
C SER A 93 15.93 -52.55 -3.64
#